data_AF-A0A429QDV0-F1
#
_entry.id   AF-A0A429QDV0-F1
#
_cell.length_a   1.000
_cell.length_b   1.000
_cell.length_c   1.000
_cell.angle_alpha   90.00
_cell.angle_beta   90.00
_cell.angle_gamma   90.00
#
_symmetry.space_group_name_H-M   'P 1'
#
loop_
_entity.id
_entity.type
_entity.pdbx_description
1 polymer ?
#
loop_
_entity_poly.entity_id
_entity_poly.type
_entity_poly.pdbx_seq_one_letter_code
_entity_poly.pdbx_strand_id
1 'polypeptide(L)'
;MALPTAGMSFRRPTGYVMPMIRASMVETPREGRPRGQAPEIAVLSDCHNQFQHEGLQRLVMDLACTAGEATIMFSEHSPLSPVELLQQFSAHHAVNMATNQTMKDGDVVWGYIPAMVRPIFEPGARPGMDEVLFEIDEKYGFHTSMDFIVALAIYSGAVVRRLAEATDRNPEEIMQELERRAEPIWKELDAFDTRAYMTT
;
A
#
# COMPACT_ATOMS: atom_id res chain seq x y z
N MET A 1 7.19 4.02 -22.37
CA MET A 1 8.38 3.70 -21.55
C MET A 1 7.96 2.56 -20.65
N ALA A 2 8.59 1.39 -20.75
CA ALA A 2 8.32 0.30 -19.82
C ALA A 2 8.69 0.76 -18.40
N LEU A 3 7.87 0.42 -17.41
CA LEU A 3 8.27 0.59 -16.03
C LEU A 3 9.58 -0.17 -15.77
N PRO A 4 10.41 0.27 -14.80
CA PRO A 4 11.69 -0.38 -14.48
C PRO A 4 11.58 -1.84 -14.01
N THR A 5 10.38 -2.44 -14.00
CA THR A 5 10.13 -3.81 -13.53
C THR A 5 10.59 -4.90 -14.50
N ALA A 6 10.76 -4.58 -15.78
CA ALA A 6 11.24 -5.52 -16.81
C ALA A 6 12.72 -5.86 -16.60
N GLY A 7 13.01 -6.77 -15.67
CA GLY A 7 14.36 -7.27 -15.38
C GLY A 7 14.65 -7.54 -13.90
N MET A 8 13.75 -7.19 -12.98
CA MET A 8 13.91 -7.53 -11.56
C MET A 8 13.42 -8.95 -11.31
N SER A 9 14.34 -9.86 -10.94
CA SER A 9 13.96 -11.17 -10.42
C SER A 9 13.56 -11.02 -8.95
N PHE A 10 12.27 -11.02 -8.67
CA PHE A 10 11.77 -10.89 -7.32
C PHE A 10 11.71 -12.27 -6.66
N ARG A 11 12.50 -12.48 -5.61
CA ARG A 11 12.56 -13.77 -4.91
C ARG A 11 11.45 -13.94 -3.86
N ARG A 12 10.71 -12.87 -3.52
CA ARG A 12 9.70 -12.81 -2.42
C ARG A 12 8.64 -11.72 -2.67
N PRO A 13 7.43 -11.82 -2.08
CA PRO A 13 6.37 -10.80 -2.18
C PRO A 13 6.84 -9.38 -1.85
N THR A 14 7.65 -9.24 -0.81
CA THR A 14 8.17 -7.95 -0.33
C THR A 14 8.96 -7.16 -1.37
N GLY A 15 9.64 -7.85 -2.31
CA GLY A 15 10.40 -7.21 -3.37
C GLY A 15 9.54 -6.34 -4.31
N TYR A 16 8.22 -6.52 -4.31
CA TYR A 16 7.27 -5.76 -5.13
C TYR A 16 6.73 -4.51 -4.47
N VAL A 17 6.82 -4.42 -3.14
CA VAL A 17 6.21 -3.34 -2.35
C VAL A 17 6.79 -1.99 -2.76
N MET A 18 8.12 -1.87 -2.79
CA MET A 18 8.80 -0.62 -3.18
C MET A 18 8.54 -0.23 -4.64
N PRO A 19 8.65 -1.14 -5.64
CA PRO A 19 8.23 -0.84 -7.01
C PRO A 19 6.79 -0.33 -7.14
N MET A 20 5.83 -0.89 -6.40
CA MET A 20 4.43 -0.45 -6.44
C MET A 20 4.24 0.95 -5.82
N ILE A 21 4.90 1.21 -4.69
CA ILE A 21 4.89 2.55 -4.06
C ILE A 21 5.54 3.56 -5.00
N ARG A 22 6.67 3.21 -5.60
CA ARG A 22 7.32 4.07 -6.59
C ARG A 22 6.42 4.37 -7.78
N ALA A 23 5.73 3.35 -8.30
CA ALA A 23 4.78 3.51 -9.39
C ALA A 23 3.65 4.48 -9.02
N SER A 24 3.14 4.42 -7.78
CA SER A 24 2.09 5.32 -7.31
C SER A 24 2.57 6.75 -7.07
N MET A 25 3.85 6.94 -6.71
CA MET A 25 4.45 8.27 -6.52
C MET A 25 4.62 9.05 -7.83
N VAL A 26 4.66 8.37 -8.99
CA VAL A 26 4.70 9.00 -10.32
C VAL A 26 3.30 9.51 -10.70
N GLU A 27 2.71 10.33 -9.85
CA GLU A 27 1.47 11.04 -10.18
C GLU A 27 1.77 12.15 -11.20
N THR A 28 1.56 11.83 -12.47
CA THR A 28 0.99 12.83 -13.39
C THR A 28 -0.50 12.94 -13.04
N PRO A 29 -1.15 14.12 -13.07
CA PRO A 29 -2.60 14.20 -12.85
C PRO A 29 -3.32 13.12 -13.67
N ARG A 30 -4.16 12.34 -12.99
CA ARG A 30 -4.86 11.15 -13.52
C ARG A 30 -5.87 11.49 -14.62
N GLU A 31 -6.02 12.79 -14.93
CA GLU A 31 -6.76 13.29 -16.08
C GLU A 31 -6.11 12.79 -17.38
N GLY A 32 -6.62 11.68 -17.92
CA GLY A 32 -6.38 11.28 -19.31
C GLY A 32 -5.68 9.94 -19.53
N ARG A 33 -5.23 9.22 -18.50
CA ARG A 33 -4.71 7.85 -18.69
C ARG A 33 -5.82 6.81 -18.50
N PRO A 34 -6.08 5.92 -19.48
CA PRO A 34 -6.98 4.78 -19.29
C PRO A 34 -6.52 3.93 -18.11
N ARG A 35 -7.45 3.41 -17.28
CA ARG A 35 -7.13 2.57 -16.10
C ARG A 35 -6.07 1.50 -16.44
N GLY A 36 -6.18 0.81 -17.58
CA GLY A 36 -5.24 -0.23 -18.02
C GLY A 36 -3.81 0.22 -18.40
N GLN A 37 -3.49 1.52 -18.36
CA GLN A 37 -2.17 2.05 -18.73
C GLN A 37 -1.45 2.77 -17.59
N ALA A 38 -2.04 2.76 -16.38
CA ALA A 38 -1.39 3.33 -15.22
C ALA A 38 -0.19 2.45 -14.81
N PRO A 39 0.93 3.05 -14.37
CA PRO A 39 2.13 2.28 -14.06
C PRO A 39 1.87 1.19 -12.99
N GLU A 40 1.09 1.50 -11.95
CA GLU A 40 0.68 0.54 -10.94
C GLU A 40 -0.05 -0.68 -11.54
N ILE A 41 -0.85 -0.50 -12.59
CA ILE A 41 -1.61 -1.58 -13.23
C ILE A 41 -0.70 -2.53 -14.02
N ALA A 42 0.39 -2.03 -14.60
CA ALA A 42 1.40 -2.90 -15.22
C ALA A 42 2.13 -3.74 -14.16
N VAL A 43 2.51 -3.13 -13.03
CA VAL A 43 3.13 -3.88 -11.91
C VAL A 43 2.17 -4.92 -11.34
N LEU A 44 0.89 -4.58 -11.20
CA LEU A 44 -0.14 -5.53 -10.77
C LEU A 44 -0.37 -6.67 -11.75
N SER A 45 -0.32 -6.40 -13.06
CA SER A 45 -0.40 -7.46 -14.07
C SER A 45 0.77 -8.43 -13.94
N ASP A 46 1.97 -7.93 -13.64
CA ASP A 46 3.14 -8.75 -13.37
C ASP A 46 2.99 -9.54 -12.06
N CYS A 47 2.45 -8.93 -11.00
CA CYS A 47 2.14 -9.59 -9.73
C CYS A 47 1.13 -10.73 -9.92
N HIS A 48 0.06 -10.49 -10.68
CA HIS A 48 -0.97 -11.49 -10.95
C HIS A 48 -0.39 -12.74 -11.62
N ASN A 49 0.54 -12.56 -12.55
CA ASN A 49 1.17 -13.67 -13.26
C ASN A 49 2.16 -14.47 -12.40
N GLN A 50 2.61 -13.93 -11.25
CA GLN A 50 3.69 -14.51 -10.45
C GLN A 50 3.27 -15.02 -9.08
N PHE A 51 2.15 -14.54 -8.53
CA PHE A 51 1.69 -14.90 -7.18
C PHE A 51 0.41 -15.73 -7.20
N GLN A 52 0.40 -16.75 -6.33
CA GLN A 52 -0.83 -17.44 -5.93
C GLN A 52 -1.66 -16.54 -5.00
N HIS A 53 -2.88 -16.98 -4.70
CA HIS A 53 -3.82 -16.26 -3.83
C HIS A 53 -3.18 -15.83 -2.50
N GLU A 54 -2.47 -16.74 -1.84
CA GLU A 54 -1.74 -16.52 -0.59
C GLU A 54 -0.64 -15.48 -0.75
N GLY A 55 -0.02 -15.39 -1.93
CA GLY A 55 0.99 -14.39 -2.25
C GLY A 55 0.44 -12.98 -2.35
N LEU A 56 -0.79 -12.83 -2.84
CA LEU A 56 -1.49 -11.54 -2.88
C LEU A 56 -1.93 -11.10 -1.49
N GLN A 57 -2.43 -12.03 -0.67
CA GLN A 57 -2.70 -11.75 0.75
C GLN A 57 -1.44 -11.28 1.47
N ARG A 58 -0.31 -11.95 1.21
CA ARG A 58 0.97 -11.54 1.79
C ARG A 58 1.40 -10.16 1.32
N LEU A 59 1.18 -9.85 0.04
CA LEU A 59 1.50 -8.55 -0.52
C LEU A 59 0.66 -7.41 0.10
N VAL A 60 -0.62 -7.65 0.40
CA VAL A 60 -1.47 -6.71 1.16
C VAL A 60 -0.87 -6.44 2.54
N MET A 61 -0.42 -7.48 3.25
CA MET A 61 0.18 -7.32 4.57
C MET A 61 1.51 -6.58 4.53
N ASP A 62 2.40 -6.92 3.60
CA ASP A 62 3.68 -6.22 3.47
C ASP A 62 3.44 -4.73 3.19
N LEU A 63 2.50 -4.40 2.30
CA LEU A 63 2.10 -3.03 2.00
C LEU A 63 1.42 -2.33 3.19
N ALA A 64 0.59 -3.02 3.96
CA ALA A 64 -0.06 -2.46 5.15
C ALA A 64 0.98 -2.11 6.23
N CYS A 65 1.95 -2.99 6.46
CA CYS A 65 3.08 -2.72 7.34
C CYS A 65 3.93 -1.53 6.85
N THR A 66 4.18 -1.46 5.54
CA THR A 66 4.90 -0.32 4.94
C THR A 66 4.11 0.98 5.02
N ALA A 67 2.81 0.95 4.80
CA ALA A 67 1.93 2.10 5.00
C ALA A 67 1.94 2.55 6.47
N GLY A 68 1.94 1.58 7.38
CA GLY A 68 2.17 1.76 8.81
C GLY A 68 3.43 2.57 9.08
N GLU A 69 4.55 2.04 8.61
CA GLU A 69 5.87 2.64 8.80
C GLU A 69 6.02 4.02 8.15
N ALA A 70 5.46 4.21 6.94
CA ALA A 70 5.44 5.50 6.28
C ALA A 70 4.71 6.55 7.12
N THR A 71 3.61 6.15 7.75
CA THR A 71 2.82 7.04 8.62
C THR A 71 3.57 7.37 9.92
N ILE A 72 4.24 6.39 10.53
CA ILE A 72 5.10 6.61 11.71
C ILE A 72 6.20 7.62 11.34
N MET A 73 6.91 7.35 10.25
CA MET A 73 7.93 8.25 9.73
C MET A 73 7.39 9.66 9.51
N PHE A 74 6.18 9.82 8.95
CA PHE A 74 5.59 11.15 8.80
C PHE A 74 5.20 11.79 10.14
N SER A 75 4.69 11.02 11.10
CA SER A 75 4.35 11.52 12.43
C SER A 75 5.55 12.08 13.19
N GLU A 76 6.75 11.53 12.97
CA GLU A 76 8.00 12.05 13.56
C GLU A 76 8.35 13.46 13.06
N HIS A 77 7.78 13.86 11.92
CA HIS A 77 7.99 15.17 11.28
C HIS A 77 6.72 16.04 11.27
N SER A 78 5.67 15.61 11.97
CA SER A 78 4.37 16.27 12.01
C SER A 78 3.95 16.50 13.46
N PRO A 79 3.17 17.55 13.78
CA PRO A 79 2.57 17.67 15.11
C PRO A 79 1.46 16.64 15.37
N LEU A 80 1.09 15.84 14.36
CA LEU A 80 0.01 14.86 14.41
C LEU A 80 0.56 13.48 14.75
N SER A 81 -0.15 12.77 15.62
CA SER A 81 0.07 11.34 15.86
C SER A 81 -0.24 10.50 14.62
N PRO A 82 0.29 9.26 14.52
CA PRO A 82 -0.04 8.36 13.41
C PRO A 82 -1.55 8.13 13.21
N VAL A 83 -2.31 8.08 14.31
CA VAL A 83 -3.77 7.91 14.26
C VAL A 83 -4.45 9.17 13.69
N GLU A 84 -4.02 10.36 14.09
CA GLU A 84 -4.55 11.62 13.54
C GLU A 84 -4.19 11.78 12.06
N LEU A 85 -3.00 11.35 11.64
CA LEU A 85 -2.61 11.33 10.23
C LEU A 85 -3.51 10.42 9.40
N LEU A 86 -3.78 9.19 9.87
CA LEU A 86 -4.73 8.29 9.21
C LEU A 86 -6.12 8.92 9.09
N GLN A 87 -6.60 9.54 10.18
CA GLN A 87 -7.90 10.20 10.18
C GLN A 87 -7.95 11.38 9.20
N GLN A 88 -6.89 12.17 9.09
CA GLN A 88 -6.81 13.25 8.11
C GLN A 88 -6.78 12.75 6.66
N PHE A 89 -6.02 11.70 6.36
CA PHE A 89 -6.05 11.07 5.04
C PHE A 89 -7.44 10.52 4.71
N SER A 90 -8.09 9.89 5.69
CA SER A 90 -9.46 9.37 5.57
C SER A 90 -10.47 10.50 5.33
N ALA A 91 -10.39 11.58 6.09
CA ALA A 91 -11.29 12.73 5.97
C ALA A 91 -11.08 13.45 4.63
N HIS A 92 -9.82 13.65 4.22
CA HIS A 92 -9.50 14.22 2.91
C HIS A 92 -10.07 13.38 1.77
N HIS A 93 -9.92 12.05 1.85
CA HIS A 93 -10.52 11.14 0.89
C HIS A 93 -12.05 11.23 0.89
N ALA A 94 -12.69 11.17 2.06
CA ALA A 94 -14.15 11.27 2.19
C ALA A 94 -14.70 12.60 1.63
N VAL A 95 -13.99 13.72 1.82
CA VAL A 95 -14.34 15.02 1.23
C VAL A 95 -14.19 14.99 -0.28
N ASN A 96 -13.10 14.43 -0.82
CA ASN A 96 -12.92 14.29 -2.27
C ASN A 96 -14.02 13.41 -2.88
N MET A 97 -14.46 12.37 -2.17
CA MET A 97 -15.57 11.49 -2.57
C MET A 97 -16.93 12.19 -2.52
N ALA A 98 -17.17 12.99 -1.48
CA ALA A 98 -18.42 13.74 -1.35
C ALA A 98 -18.54 14.87 -2.38
N THR A 99 -17.42 15.40 -2.86
CA THR A 99 -17.36 16.52 -3.80
C THR A 99 -17.23 16.08 -5.27
N ASN A 100 -16.66 14.90 -5.56
CA ASN A 100 -16.73 14.26 -6.88
C ASN A 100 -17.96 13.34 -6.98
N GLN A 101 -18.99 13.74 -7.71
CA GLN A 101 -20.31 13.09 -7.83
C GLN A 101 -20.36 11.70 -8.51
N THR A 102 -19.38 10.82 -8.30
CA THR A 102 -19.49 9.41 -8.69
C THR A 102 -18.74 8.58 -7.68
N MET A 103 -19.46 7.84 -6.83
CA MET A 103 -18.86 6.69 -6.19
C MET A 103 -18.42 5.71 -7.29
N LYS A 104 -17.18 5.22 -7.22
CA LYS A 104 -16.63 4.25 -8.17
C LYS A 104 -16.16 3.02 -7.41
N ASP A 105 -16.08 1.90 -8.13
CA ASP A 105 -15.38 0.72 -7.64
C ASP A 105 -13.97 1.13 -7.19
N GLY A 106 -13.70 0.93 -5.90
CA GLY A 106 -12.51 1.40 -5.18
C GLY A 106 -12.79 2.25 -3.93
N ASP A 107 -13.98 2.83 -3.75
CA ASP A 107 -14.24 3.71 -2.60
C ASP A 107 -14.40 2.96 -1.28
N VAL A 108 -14.99 1.75 -1.34
CA VAL A 108 -15.09 0.86 -0.19
C VAL A 108 -13.69 0.55 0.33
N VAL A 109 -12.75 0.23 -0.56
CA VAL A 109 -11.35 -0.12 -0.25
C VAL A 109 -10.64 0.96 0.58
N TRP A 110 -10.88 2.25 0.30
CA TRP A 110 -10.26 3.36 1.03
C TRP A 110 -10.70 3.47 2.48
N GLY A 111 -11.94 3.08 2.82
CA GLY A 111 -12.41 3.04 4.21
C GLY A 111 -11.71 1.95 5.04
N TYR A 112 -11.25 0.89 4.40
CA TYR A 112 -10.59 -0.24 5.05
C TYR A 112 -9.09 -0.03 5.23
N ILE A 113 -8.42 0.81 4.44
CA ILE A 113 -6.99 1.14 4.66
C ILE A 113 -6.75 1.67 6.08
N PRO A 114 -7.48 2.68 6.57
CA PRO A 114 -7.36 3.13 7.96
C PRO A 114 -7.62 2.00 8.96
N ALA A 115 -8.60 1.13 8.69
CA ALA A 115 -8.92 0.00 9.56
C ALA A 115 -7.78 -1.04 9.61
N MET A 116 -7.10 -1.29 8.48
CA MET A 116 -5.95 -2.20 8.41
C MET A 116 -4.69 -1.63 9.03
N VAL A 117 -4.45 -0.32 8.87
CA VAL A 117 -3.22 0.32 9.32
C VAL A 117 -3.29 0.75 10.80
N ARG A 118 -4.46 1.14 11.30
CA ARG A 118 -4.66 1.58 12.70
C ARG A 118 -4.16 0.58 13.76
N PRO A 119 -4.39 -0.74 13.62
CA PRO A 119 -3.84 -1.75 14.52
C PRO A 119 -2.32 -1.71 14.72
N ILE A 120 -1.57 -1.23 13.72
CA ILE A 120 -0.12 -1.06 13.82
C ILE A 120 0.23 0.03 14.85
N PHE A 121 -0.69 0.97 15.10
CA PHE A 121 -0.45 2.15 15.94
C PHE A 121 -1.10 2.09 17.32
N GLU A 122 -2.07 1.21 17.55
CA GLU A 122 -2.76 1.03 18.82
C GLU A 122 -2.41 -0.35 19.41
N PRO A 123 -1.42 -0.48 20.32
CA PRO A 123 -0.90 -1.76 20.83
C PRO A 123 -1.89 -2.70 21.57
N GLY A 124 -3.20 -2.39 21.58
CA GLY A 124 -4.27 -3.25 22.09
C GLY A 124 -5.34 -3.61 21.04
N ALA A 125 -5.36 -2.93 19.90
CA ALA A 125 -6.22 -3.23 18.78
C ALA A 125 -5.48 -4.22 17.88
N ARG A 126 -5.38 -5.49 18.28
CA ARG A 126 -5.01 -6.51 17.29
C ARG A 126 -6.17 -6.56 16.31
N PRO A 127 -5.96 -6.35 15.01
CA PRO A 127 -7.01 -6.72 14.09
C PRO A 127 -7.20 -8.23 14.28
N GLY A 128 -8.44 -8.70 14.38
CA GLY A 128 -8.66 -10.14 14.23
C GLY A 128 -7.96 -10.59 12.94
N MET A 129 -7.32 -11.77 12.92
CA MET A 129 -6.88 -12.32 11.63
C MET A 129 -8.07 -12.42 10.65
N ASP A 130 -9.25 -12.59 11.22
CA ASP A 130 -10.60 -12.55 10.68
C ASP A 130 -10.98 -11.17 10.08
N GLU A 131 -10.47 -10.06 10.62
CA GLU A 131 -10.83 -8.69 10.19
C GLU A 131 -9.95 -8.14 9.06
N VAL A 132 -8.71 -8.62 8.91
CA VAL A 132 -7.74 -8.03 7.97
C VAL A 132 -7.19 -9.04 6.95
N LEU A 133 -7.19 -10.34 7.25
CA LEU A 133 -6.56 -11.36 6.41
C LEU A 133 -7.52 -12.38 5.79
N PHE A 134 -8.70 -12.59 6.36
CA PHE A 134 -9.65 -13.60 5.87
C PHE A 134 -10.78 -13.06 4.98
N GLU A 135 -11.26 -11.84 5.17
CA GLU A 135 -12.46 -11.38 4.43
C GLU A 135 -12.20 -10.88 3.01
N ILE A 136 -11.03 -10.31 2.68
CA ILE A 136 -10.89 -9.54 1.43
C ILE A 136 -11.12 -10.41 0.18
N ASP A 137 -10.60 -11.62 0.17
CA ASP A 137 -10.77 -12.51 -0.99
C ASP A 137 -11.94 -13.48 -0.85
N GLU A 138 -12.13 -14.10 0.32
CA GLU A 138 -13.25 -15.02 0.52
C GLU A 138 -14.62 -14.33 0.45
N LYS A 139 -14.71 -13.04 0.83
CA LYS A 139 -15.97 -12.28 0.87
C LYS A 139 -16.16 -11.31 -0.31
N TYR A 140 -15.07 -10.74 -0.84
CA TYR A 140 -15.14 -9.71 -1.89
C TYR A 140 -14.38 -10.06 -3.18
N GLY A 141 -13.66 -11.19 -3.20
CA GLY A 141 -13.00 -11.73 -4.38
C GLY A 141 -11.71 -11.03 -4.82
N PHE A 142 -10.99 -11.71 -5.71
CA PHE A 142 -9.66 -11.36 -6.25
C PHE A 142 -9.50 -9.89 -6.69
N HIS A 143 -10.51 -9.33 -7.35
CA HIS A 143 -10.46 -7.94 -7.82
C HIS A 143 -10.32 -6.94 -6.66
N THR A 144 -10.99 -7.20 -5.54
CA THR A 144 -10.95 -6.35 -4.35
C THR A 144 -9.56 -6.39 -3.70
N SER A 145 -8.94 -7.57 -3.61
CA SER A 145 -7.56 -7.73 -3.11
C SER A 145 -6.55 -6.89 -3.89
N MET A 146 -6.71 -6.82 -5.21
CA MET A 146 -5.85 -6.00 -6.08
C MET A 146 -6.08 -4.50 -5.89
N ASP A 147 -7.33 -4.07 -5.72
CA ASP A 147 -7.64 -2.67 -5.42
C ASP A 147 -7.06 -2.25 -4.06
N PHE A 148 -7.04 -3.14 -3.07
CA PHE A 148 -6.38 -2.92 -1.79
C PHE A 148 -4.88 -2.70 -1.91
N ILE A 149 -4.19 -3.56 -2.67
CA ILE A 149 -2.76 -3.43 -2.95
C ILE A 149 -2.47 -2.05 -3.57
N VAL A 150 -3.25 -1.65 -4.57
CA VAL A 150 -3.11 -0.34 -5.23
C VAL A 150 -3.34 0.80 -4.25
N ALA A 151 -4.43 0.74 -3.50
CA ALA A 151 -4.81 1.83 -2.62
C ALA A 151 -3.79 1.99 -1.47
N LEU A 152 -3.24 0.90 -0.93
CA LEU A 152 -2.13 0.95 0.04
C LEU A 152 -0.84 1.52 -0.56
N ALA A 153 -0.52 1.15 -1.81
CA ALA A 153 0.64 1.70 -2.51
C ALA A 153 0.48 3.19 -2.77
N ILE A 154 -0.72 3.66 -3.18
CA ILE A 154 -1.04 5.08 -3.36
C ILE A 154 -0.96 5.81 -2.02
N TYR A 155 -1.56 5.26 -0.97
CA TYR A 155 -1.49 5.86 0.37
C TYR A 155 -0.03 6.06 0.81
N SER A 156 0.78 5.01 0.73
CA SER A 156 2.19 5.06 1.13
C SER A 156 2.98 6.06 0.28
N GLY A 157 2.76 6.07 -1.04
CA GLY A 157 3.37 7.04 -1.94
C GLY A 157 2.96 8.48 -1.65
N ALA A 158 1.69 8.72 -1.31
CA ALA A 158 1.21 10.03 -0.90
C ALA A 158 1.83 10.51 0.41
N VAL A 159 2.01 9.61 1.38
CA VAL A 159 2.74 9.91 2.63
C VAL A 159 4.20 10.27 2.35
N VAL A 160 4.90 9.49 1.52
CA VAL A 160 6.28 9.78 1.11
C VAL A 160 6.38 11.14 0.43
N ARG A 161 5.47 11.46 -0.50
CA ARG A 161 5.44 12.77 -1.17
C ARG A 161 5.21 13.93 -0.20
N ARG A 162 4.24 13.79 0.71
CA ARG A 162 3.97 14.83 1.72
C ARG A 162 5.15 15.03 2.66
N LEU A 163 5.82 13.94 3.04
CA LEU A 163 7.02 14.04 3.87
C LEU A 163 8.17 14.70 3.11
N ALA A 164 8.35 14.38 1.83
CA ALA A 164 9.33 15.03 0.96
C ALA A 164 9.09 16.54 0.89
N GLU A 165 7.85 16.95 0.65
CA GLU A 165 7.43 18.36 0.63
C GLU A 165 7.63 19.03 2.00
N ALA A 166 7.28 18.37 3.10
CA ALA A 166 7.40 18.91 4.44
C ALA A 166 8.86 19.04 4.93
N THR A 167 9.78 18.23 4.38
CA THR A 167 11.18 18.18 4.81
C THR A 167 12.18 18.71 3.77
N ASP A 168 11.70 19.13 2.59
CA ASP A 168 12.51 19.52 1.43
C ASP A 168 13.55 18.45 1.02
N ARG A 169 13.18 17.17 1.20
CA ARG A 169 14.02 16.01 0.87
C ARG A 169 13.56 15.37 -0.44
N ASN A 170 14.48 14.66 -1.09
CA ASN A 170 14.14 13.89 -2.28
C ASN A 170 13.19 12.72 -1.91
N PRO A 171 12.05 12.55 -2.61
CA PRO A 171 11.15 11.42 -2.38
C PRO A 171 11.81 10.04 -2.50
N GLU A 172 12.83 9.89 -3.35
CA GLU A 172 13.56 8.62 -3.50
C GLU A 172 14.38 8.29 -2.24
N GLU A 173 14.97 9.29 -1.58
CA GLU A 173 15.72 9.09 -0.34
C GLU A 173 14.77 8.70 0.81
N ILE A 174 13.58 9.30 0.84
CA ILE A 174 12.55 8.95 1.82
C ILE A 174 12.03 7.53 1.58
N MET A 175 11.86 7.12 0.32
CA MET A 175 11.44 5.77 -0.02
C MET A 175 12.48 4.73 0.37
N GLN A 176 13.78 4.99 0.15
CA GLN A 176 14.86 4.11 0.61
C GLN A 176 14.90 3.99 2.14
N GLU A 177 14.65 5.10 2.84
CA GLU A 177 14.55 5.07 4.29
C GLU A 177 13.33 4.28 4.77
N LEU A 178 12.18 4.44 4.10
CA LEU A 178 10.98 3.66 4.34
C LEU A 178 11.24 2.16 4.12
N GLU A 179 11.89 1.77 3.03
CA GLU A 179 12.28 0.38 2.76
C GLU A 179 13.14 -0.18 3.89
N ARG A 180 14.18 0.56 4.29
CA ARG A 180 15.10 0.15 5.37
C ARG A 180 14.38 -0.02 6.70
N ARG A 181 13.36 0.80 6.99
CA ARG A 181 12.57 0.74 8.22
C ARG A 181 11.51 -0.37 8.19
N ALA A 182 10.94 -0.65 7.02
CA ALA A 182 9.95 -1.72 6.84
C ALA A 182 10.60 -3.11 6.76
N GLU A 183 11.85 -3.23 6.32
CA GLU A 183 12.56 -4.50 6.15
C GLU A 183 12.59 -5.41 7.40
N PRO A 184 12.84 -4.91 8.62
CA PRO A 184 12.73 -5.72 9.82
C PRO A 184 11.32 -6.29 10.05
N ILE A 185 10.28 -5.49 9.78
CA ILE A 185 8.87 -5.90 9.95
C ILE A 185 8.52 -6.99 8.95
N TRP A 186 8.93 -6.83 7.70
CA TRP A 186 8.74 -7.86 6.67
C TRP A 186 9.48 -9.15 6.99
N LYS A 187 10.70 -9.07 7.56
CA LYS A 187 11.45 -10.25 8.02
C LYS A 187 10.77 -10.96 9.18
N GLU A 188 10.16 -10.21 10.09
CA GLU A 188 9.39 -10.78 11.19
C GLU A 188 8.15 -11.50 10.66
N LEU A 189 7.40 -10.88 9.75
CA LEU A 189 6.29 -11.52 9.05
C LEU A 189 6.74 -12.78 8.28
N ASP A 190 7.88 -12.74 7.59
CA ASP A 190 8.48 -13.91 6.90
C ASP A 190 8.78 -15.06 7.88
N ALA A 191 9.20 -14.75 9.10
CA ALA A 191 9.50 -15.77 10.11
C ALA A 191 8.23 -16.47 10.64
N PHE A 192 7.10 -15.75 10.68
CA PHE A 192 5.81 -16.31 11.09
C PHE A 192 5.09 -17.05 9.97
N ASP A 193 5.31 -16.64 8.71
CA ASP A 193 4.54 -17.14 7.56
C ASP A 193 5.35 -18.11 6.69
N THR A 194 5.14 -19.41 6.90
CA THR A 194 5.92 -20.49 6.27
C THR A 194 5.39 -20.93 4.90
N ARG A 195 4.36 -20.27 4.37
CA ARG A 195 3.73 -20.62 3.09
C ARG A 195 4.61 -20.25 1.89
N ALA A 196 4.43 -20.95 0.78
CA ALA A 196 5.07 -20.64 -0.50
C ALA A 196 4.10 -19.81 -1.37
N TYR A 197 4.56 -18.66 -1.88
CA TYR A 197 3.67 -17.66 -2.50
C TYR A 197 3.76 -17.59 -4.03
N MET A 198 4.84 -18.11 -4.62
CA MET A 198 5.11 -17.98 -6.05
C MET A 198 4.57 -19.18 -6.82
N THR A 199 4.01 -18.93 -8.01
CA THR A 199 3.71 -19.97 -8.99
C THR A 199 5.02 -20.51 -9.56
N THR A 200 5.33 -21.78 -9.30
CA THR A 200 6.45 -22.52 -9.91
C THR A 200 6.25 -22.77 -11.40
#